data_AF-A0A9D1U3E2-F1
#
_entry.id   AF-A0A9D1U3E2-F1
#
_cell.length_a   1.000
_cell.length_b   1.000
_cell.length_c   1.000
_cell.angle_alpha   90.00
_cell.angle_beta   90.00
_cell.angle_gamma   90.00
#
_symmetry.space_group_name_H-M   'P 1'
#
loop_
_entity.id
_entity.type
_entity.pdbx_description
1 polymer ?
#
loop_
_entity_poly.entity_id
_entity_poly.type
_entity_poly.pdbx_seq_one_letter_code
_entity_poly.pdbx_strand_id
1 'polypeptide(L)'
;MKLLSIILVSIVALEALFIMVLEMFLTQTPLARRAFDLSADYLAKKDARVSLANQGLYNGFIGVGIIFSLLVLSGEAQLQMLYFFDGFVIVAAIFGALTANKKILITQGLPAMLAMIALIVTNH
;
A
#
# COMPACT_ATOMS: atom_id res chain seq x y z
N MET A 1 5.66 18.82 -9.46
CA MET A 1 6.23 17.45 -9.44
C MET A 1 6.48 16.94 -10.84
N LYS A 2 7.45 16.05 -11.05
CA LYS A 2 7.66 15.40 -12.36
C LYS A 2 6.65 14.27 -12.60
N LEU A 3 6.30 14.04 -13.87
CA LEU A 3 5.33 13.04 -14.30
C LEU A 3 5.66 11.63 -13.79
N LEU A 4 6.95 11.26 -13.78
CA LEU A 4 7.39 9.95 -13.28
C LEU A 4 7.02 9.73 -11.80
N SER A 5 7.28 10.71 -10.92
CA SER A 5 6.90 10.61 -9.51
C SER A 5 5.40 10.48 -9.34
N ILE A 6 4.63 11.26 -10.10
CA ILE A 6 3.16 11.22 -10.04
C ILE A 6 2.66 9.81 -10.39
N ILE A 7 3.19 9.21 -11.46
CA ILE A 7 2.80 7.86 -11.89
C ILE A 7 3.15 6.83 -10.81
N LEU A 8 4.39 6.83 -10.31
CA LEU A 8 4.84 5.82 -9.35
C LEU A 8 4.09 5.91 -8.01
N VAL A 9 3.92 7.12 -7.48
CA VAL A 9 3.14 7.35 -6.25
C VAL A 9 1.66 6.99 -6.44
N SER A 10 1.10 7.25 -7.64
CA SER A 10 -0.27 6.83 -7.95
C SER A 10 -0.40 5.30 -8.00
N ILE A 11 0.61 4.59 -8.49
CA ILE A 11 0.63 3.12 -8.46
C ILE A 11 0.59 2.63 -7.01
N VAL A 12 1.39 3.21 -6.11
CA VAL A 12 1.38 2.85 -4.68
C VAL A 12 0.01 3.09 -4.05
N ALA A 13 -0.63 4.22 -4.35
CA ALA A 13 -1.97 4.52 -3.86
C ALA A 13 -3.02 3.49 -4.35
N LEU A 14 -2.99 3.17 -5.64
CA LEU A 14 -3.89 2.20 -6.25
C LEU A 14 -3.66 0.79 -5.70
N GLU A 15 -2.41 0.41 -5.46
CA GLU A 15 -2.06 -0.84 -4.81
C GLU A 15 -2.64 -0.91 -3.40
N ALA A 16 -2.45 0.12 -2.57
CA ALA A 16 -2.98 0.17 -1.22
C ALA A 16 -4.52 0.07 -1.18
N LEU A 17 -5.21 0.75 -2.10
CA LEU A 17 -6.67 0.64 -2.24
C LEU A 17 -7.11 -0.73 -2.76
N PHE A 18 -6.35 -1.32 -3.68
CA PHE A 18 -6.63 -2.67 -4.16
C PHE A 18 -6.49 -3.71 -3.04
N ILE A 19 -5.44 -3.60 -2.23
CA ILE A 19 -5.22 -4.45 -1.05
C ILE A 19 -6.36 -4.25 -0.04
N MET A 20 -6.75 -3.01 0.26
CA MET A 20 -7.91 -2.72 1.11
C MET A 20 -9.15 -3.48 0.64
N VAL A 21 -9.46 -3.42 -0.66
CA VAL A 21 -10.63 -4.11 -1.22
C VAL A 21 -10.50 -5.63 -1.07
N LEU A 22 -9.32 -6.19 -1.32
CA LEU A 22 -9.07 -7.62 -1.14
C LEU A 22 -9.22 -8.07 0.31
N GLU A 23 -8.68 -7.30 1.26
CA GLU A 23 -8.68 -7.66 2.68
C GLU A 23 -10.05 -7.49 3.33
N MET A 24 -10.81 -6.46 2.94
CA MET A 24 -12.11 -6.13 3.54
C MET A 24 -13.30 -6.83 2.89
N PHE A 25 -13.33 -6.88 1.54
CA PHE A 25 -14.54 -7.27 0.81
C PHE A 25 -14.38 -8.58 0.05
N LEU A 26 -13.19 -8.87 -0.45
CA LEU A 26 -12.93 -10.03 -1.31
C LEU A 26 -12.09 -11.12 -0.64
N THR A 27 -12.03 -11.13 0.69
CA THR A 27 -11.13 -11.97 1.48
C THR A 27 -11.34 -13.47 1.25
N GLN A 28 -12.53 -13.91 0.81
CA GLN A 28 -12.83 -15.33 0.53
C GLN A 28 -12.48 -15.77 -0.90
N THR A 29 -12.06 -14.85 -1.77
CA THR A 29 -11.87 -15.15 -3.19
C THR A 29 -10.57 -15.92 -3.45
N PRO A 30 -10.48 -16.70 -4.55
CA PRO A 30 -9.21 -17.29 -5.00
C PRO A 30 -8.10 -16.25 -5.23
N LEU A 31 -8.48 -15.02 -5.59
CA LEU A 31 -7.56 -13.92 -5.78
C LEU A 31 -6.90 -13.49 -4.46
N ALA A 32 -7.69 -13.25 -3.41
CA ALA A 32 -7.16 -12.90 -2.08
C ALA A 32 -6.24 -14.02 -1.53
N ARG A 33 -6.62 -15.29 -1.72
CA ARG A 33 -5.77 -16.44 -1.32
C ARG A 33 -4.39 -16.41 -1.99
N ARG A 34 -4.36 -16.15 -3.30
CA ARG A 34 -3.10 -16.09 -4.06
C ARG A 34 -2.28 -14.85 -3.71
N ALA A 35 -2.93 -13.71 -3.48
CA ALA A 35 -2.26 -12.46 -3.13
C ALA A 35 -1.57 -12.54 -1.77
N PHE A 36 -2.24 -13.10 -0.76
CA PHE A 36 -1.74 -13.15 0.62
C PHE A 36 -1.07 -14.47 1.00
N ASP A 37 -1.12 -15.49 0.14
CA ASP A 37 -0.54 -16.81 0.39
C ASP A 37 -1.15 -17.50 1.64
N LEU A 38 -2.46 -17.33 1.81
CA LEU A 38 -3.22 -17.82 2.96
C LEU A 38 -4.15 -18.98 2.58
N SER A 39 -4.31 -19.94 3.50
CA SER A 39 -5.20 -21.10 3.28
C SER A 39 -6.68 -20.69 3.34
N ALA A 40 -7.53 -21.44 2.64
CA ALA A 40 -8.98 -21.21 2.68
C ALA A 40 -9.54 -21.36 4.11
N ASP A 41 -9.06 -22.37 4.84
CA ASP A 41 -9.50 -22.63 6.23
C ASP A 41 -9.13 -21.49 7.18
N TYR A 42 -7.98 -20.84 6.97
CA TYR A 42 -7.59 -19.67 7.75
C TYR A 42 -8.53 -18.49 7.47
N LEU A 43 -8.78 -18.20 6.19
CA LEU A 43 -9.67 -17.10 5.78
C LEU A 43 -11.14 -17.36 6.16
N ALA A 44 -11.54 -18.63 6.32
CA ALA A 44 -12.86 -19.00 6.82
C ALA A 44 -13.07 -18.65 8.31
N LYS A 45 -12.01 -18.39 9.08
CA LYS A 45 -12.11 -17.98 10.48
C LYS A 45 -12.61 -16.53 10.60
N LYS A 46 -13.58 -16.29 11.48
CA LYS A 46 -14.14 -14.95 11.74
C LYS A 46 -13.06 -13.96 12.17
N ASP A 47 -12.21 -14.34 13.11
CA ASP A 47 -11.18 -13.44 13.66
C ASP A 47 -10.11 -13.08 12.62
N ALA A 48 -9.75 -14.01 11.74
CA ALA A 48 -8.86 -13.74 10.62
C ALA A 48 -9.47 -12.70 9.66
N ARG A 49 -10.76 -12.83 9.32
CA ARG A 49 -11.46 -11.85 8.48
C ARG A 49 -11.53 -10.47 9.12
N VAL A 50 -11.85 -10.40 10.42
CA VAL A 50 -11.92 -9.12 11.13
C VAL A 50 -10.54 -8.46 11.18
N SER A 51 -9.49 -9.23 11.46
CA SER A 51 -8.11 -8.74 11.47
C SER A 51 -7.67 -8.25 10.09
N LEU A 52 -7.92 -9.02 9.03
CA LEU A 52 -7.63 -8.60 7.66
C LEU A 52 -8.44 -7.36 7.27
N ALA A 53 -9.73 -7.30 7.57
CA ALA A 53 -10.53 -6.12 7.28
C ALA A 53 -9.99 -4.86 7.98
N ASN A 54 -9.48 -5.00 9.20
CA ASN A 54 -8.85 -3.88 9.90
C ASN A 54 -7.50 -3.49 9.25
N GLN A 55 -6.67 -4.45 8.84
CA GLN A 55 -5.45 -4.20 8.07
C GLN A 55 -5.77 -3.48 6.74
N GLY A 56 -6.81 -3.94 6.05
CA GLY A 56 -7.31 -3.34 4.82
C GLY A 56 -7.73 -1.90 5.02
N LEU A 57 -8.43 -1.59 6.10
CA LEU A 57 -8.83 -0.21 6.41
C LEU A 57 -7.62 0.73 6.56
N TYR A 58 -6.53 0.28 7.22
CA TYR A 58 -5.29 1.06 7.29
C TYR A 58 -4.63 1.25 5.92
N ASN A 59 -4.57 0.20 5.09
CA ASN A 59 -4.13 0.32 3.70
C ASN A 59 -4.99 1.34 2.92
N GLY A 60 -6.30 1.35 3.18
CA GLY A 60 -7.24 2.34 2.65
C GLY A 60 -6.88 3.77 3.04
N PHE A 61 -6.58 4.02 4.31
CA PHE A 61 -6.15 5.34 4.78
C PHE A 61 -4.88 5.82 4.08
N ILE A 62 -3.92 4.94 3.83
CA ILE A 62 -2.69 5.27 3.11
C ILE A 62 -3.02 5.64 1.65
N GLY A 63 -3.77 4.79 0.93
CA GLY A 63 -4.12 5.04 -0.46
C GLY A 63 -4.91 6.34 -0.66
N VAL A 64 -5.91 6.58 0.20
CA VAL A 64 -6.67 7.84 0.21
C VAL A 64 -5.77 9.02 0.56
N GLY A 65 -4.87 8.88 1.54
CA GLY A 65 -3.93 9.93 1.95
C GLY A 65 -2.98 10.36 0.83
N ILE A 66 -2.47 9.40 0.04
CA ILE A 66 -1.65 9.68 -1.13
C ILE A 66 -2.47 10.41 -2.21
N ILE A 67 -3.67 9.92 -2.54
CA ILE A 67 -4.55 10.56 -3.52
C ILE A 67 -4.92 11.99 -3.09
N PHE A 68 -5.27 12.18 -1.82
CA PHE A 68 -5.54 13.50 -1.27
C PHE A 68 -4.33 14.42 -1.41
N SER A 69 -3.13 13.93 -1.13
CA SER A 69 -1.89 14.70 -1.28
C SER A 69 -1.63 15.10 -2.74
N LEU A 70 -1.91 14.23 -3.71
CA LEU A 70 -1.77 14.52 -5.14
C LEU A 70 -2.79 15.55 -5.65
N LEU A 71 -4.03 15.50 -5.16
CA LEU A 71 -5.14 16.29 -5.70
C LEU A 71 -5.39 17.61 -4.97
N VAL A 72 -5.10 17.68 -3.67
CA VAL A 72 -5.51 18.80 -2.80
C VAL A 72 -4.33 19.63 -2.32
N LEU A 73 -3.18 19.00 -2.08
CA LEU A 73 -2.00 19.70 -1.59
C LEU A 73 -1.13 20.23 -2.74
N SER A 74 -0.30 21.22 -2.46
CA SER A 74 0.65 21.79 -3.42
C SER A 74 1.95 22.20 -2.75
N GLY A 75 3.02 22.31 -3.54
CA GLY A 75 4.33 22.76 -3.06
C GLY A 75 4.96 21.80 -2.06
N GLU A 76 5.60 22.34 -1.03
CA GLU A 76 6.34 21.55 -0.04
C GLU A 76 5.44 20.61 0.78
N ALA A 77 4.25 21.08 1.16
CA ALA A 77 3.30 20.28 1.93
C ALA A 77 2.86 19.00 1.18
N GLN A 78 2.71 19.09 -0.15
CA GLN A 78 2.43 17.91 -0.98
C GLN A 78 3.58 16.91 -0.91
N LEU A 79 4.83 17.35 -1.11
CA LEU A 79 5.99 16.46 -1.08
C LEU A 79 6.17 15.81 0.29
N GLN A 80 6.06 16.58 1.38
CA GLN A 80 6.17 16.08 2.75
C GLN A 80 5.13 14.98 3.05
N MET A 81 3.87 15.18 2.65
CA MET A 81 2.83 14.17 2.86
C MET A 81 3.03 12.92 1.99
N LEU A 82 3.53 13.09 0.77
CA LEU A 82 3.87 11.94 -0.08
C LEU A 82 5.03 11.12 0.50
N TYR A 83 6.09 11.77 0.99
CA TYR A 83 7.17 11.09 1.71
C TYR A 83 6.66 10.34 2.94
N PHE A 84 5.72 10.94 3.68
CA PHE A 84 5.17 10.36 4.89
C PHE A 84 4.35 9.09 4.61
N PHE A 85 3.39 9.15 3.71
CA PHE A 85 2.55 7.98 3.38
C PHE A 85 3.32 6.88 2.66
N ASP A 86 4.18 7.24 1.70
CA ASP A 86 5.00 6.26 0.98
C ASP A 86 6.03 5.60 1.94
N GLY A 87 6.56 6.37 2.89
CA GLY A 87 7.38 5.86 3.98
C GLY A 87 6.67 4.83 4.85
N PHE A 88 5.37 5.01 5.15
CA PHE A 88 4.58 4.00 5.84
C PHE A 88 4.47 2.70 5.05
N VAL A 89 4.28 2.77 3.73
CA VAL A 89 4.24 1.57 2.86
C VAL A 89 5.58 0.84 2.92
N ILE A 90 6.71 1.55 2.82
CA ILE A 90 8.04 0.94 2.89
C ILE A 90 8.25 0.23 4.25
N VAL A 91 7.94 0.90 5.36
CA VAL A 91 8.11 0.32 6.70
C VAL A 91 7.20 -0.91 6.88
N ALA A 92 5.93 -0.81 6.48
CA ALA A 92 4.99 -1.92 6.53
C ALA A 92 5.44 -3.09 5.65
N ALA A 93 5.96 -2.82 4.44
CA ALA A 93 6.43 -3.86 3.54
C ALA A 93 7.66 -4.60 4.09
N ILE A 94 8.61 -3.88 4.71
CA ILE A 94 9.76 -4.48 5.39
C ILE A 94 9.28 -5.37 6.54
N PHE A 95 8.42 -4.83 7.41
CA PHE A 95 7.91 -5.60 8.55
C PHE A 95 7.11 -6.82 8.10
N GLY A 96 6.22 -6.68 7.13
CA GLY A 96 5.43 -7.76 6.55
C GLY A 96 6.30 -8.82 5.86
N ALA A 97 7.39 -8.43 5.21
CA ALA A 97 8.33 -9.35 4.60
C ALA A 97 9.11 -10.19 5.63
N LEU A 98 9.42 -9.61 6.79
CA LEU A 98 10.10 -10.30 7.88
C LEU A 98 9.16 -11.21 8.68
N THR A 99 7.87 -10.88 8.77
CA THR A 99 6.93 -11.53 9.70
C THR A 99 5.87 -12.41 9.04
N ALA A 100 5.46 -12.09 7.81
CA ALA A 100 4.34 -12.75 7.14
C ALA A 100 4.76 -13.42 5.83
N ASN A 101 5.18 -12.64 4.84
CA ASN A 101 5.52 -13.17 3.52
C ASN A 101 6.56 -12.30 2.80
N LYS A 102 7.70 -12.89 2.43
CA LYS A 102 8.78 -12.21 1.72
C LYS A 102 8.35 -11.56 0.40
N LYS A 103 7.28 -12.06 -0.24
CA LYS A 103 6.71 -11.46 -1.46
C LYS A 103 6.23 -10.03 -1.25
N ILE A 104 5.84 -9.66 -0.03
CA ILE A 104 5.35 -8.30 0.32
C ILE A 104 6.40 -7.23 -0.01
N LEU A 105 7.69 -7.54 0.21
CA LEU A 105 8.76 -6.60 -0.13
C LEU A 105 8.81 -6.31 -1.64
N ILE A 106 8.46 -7.29 -2.48
CA ILE A 106 8.47 -7.14 -3.93
C ILE A 106 7.15 -6.54 -4.43
N THR A 107 6.02 -6.97 -3.88
CA THR A 107 4.71 -6.48 -4.35
C THR A 107 4.46 -5.05 -3.90
N GLN A 108 4.66 -4.75 -2.61
CA GLN A 108 4.38 -3.43 -2.01
C GLN A 108 5.65 -2.59 -1.83
N GLY A 109 6.73 -3.22 -1.34
CA GLY A 109 7.95 -2.50 -1.00
C GLY A 109 8.66 -1.93 -2.23
N LEU A 110 8.78 -2.70 -3.31
CA LEU A 110 9.48 -2.26 -4.52
C LEU A 110 8.78 -1.06 -5.19
N PRO A 111 7.45 -1.04 -5.44
CA PRO A 111 6.78 0.14 -5.96
C PRO A 111 6.97 1.38 -5.09
N ALA A 112 6.83 1.25 -3.77
CA ALA A 112 7.02 2.35 -2.83
C ALA A 112 8.48 2.85 -2.81
N MET A 113 9.47 1.96 -2.82
CA MET A 113 10.87 2.36 -2.91
C MET A 113 11.19 3.08 -4.22
N LEU A 114 10.63 2.63 -5.35
CA LEU A 114 10.79 3.31 -6.64
C LEU A 114 10.11 4.69 -6.63
N ALA A 115 8.91 4.80 -6.04
CA ALA A 115 8.20 6.05 -5.87
C ALA A 115 9.01 7.04 -5.01
N MET A 116 9.51 6.60 -3.86
CA MET A 116 10.37 7.37 -2.96
C MET A 116 11.63 7.87 -3.68
N ILE A 117 12.35 7.00 -4.40
CA ILE A 117 13.55 7.39 -5.17
C ILE A 117 13.19 8.44 -6.22
N ALA A 118 12.09 8.25 -6.95
CA ALA A 118 11.65 9.23 -7.95
C ALA A 118 11.23 10.56 -7.30
N LEU A 119 10.57 10.54 -6.14
CA LEU A 119 10.22 11.74 -5.40
C LEU A 119 11.47 12.54 -5.03
N ILE A 120 12.49 11.86 -4.48
CA ILE A 120 13.77 12.47 -4.09
C ILE A 120 14.48 13.04 -5.33
N VAL A 121 14.79 12.20 -6.32
CA VAL A 121 15.70 12.56 -7.43
C VAL A 121 15.11 13.63 -8.36
N THR A 122 13.79 13.67 -8.50
CA THR A 122 13.16 14.47 -9.57
C THR A 122 12.46 15.75 -9.09
N ASN A 123 12.35 15.95 -7.77
CA ASN A 123 11.64 17.10 -7.17
C ASN A 123 12.52 17.93 -6.23
N HIS A 124 13.82 18.00 -6.54
CA HIS A 124 14.73 19.03 -6.02
C HIS A 124 14.54 20.38 -6.73
#